data_AF-A0A7V8XFU1-F1
#
_entry.id   AF-A0A7V8XFU1-F1
#
_cell.length_a   1.000
_cell.length_b   1.000
_cell.length_c   1.000
_cell.angle_alpha   90.00
_cell.angle_beta   90.00
_cell.angle_gamma   90.00
#
_symmetry.space_group_name_H-M   'P 1'
#
loop_
_entity.id
_entity.type
_entity.pdbx_description
1 polymer ?
#
loop_
_entity_poly.entity_id
_entity_poly.type
_entity_poly.pdbx_seq_one_letter_code
_entity_poly.pdbx_strand_id
1 'polypeptide(L)'
;MKRALLLIGVALLLAAGGVGGWFAAREIEGTETVTETTTVSVTTTEEARASGLPDAVEEARTALLAAAEAGDYEALRPLIPETGFEYTFGSPVGGGPIAYWQELERTTDEEPLEALAQVLKMPYTLSRGTYFWPFAYDVAAIEDLTAHERELLAPLGPLDTVFVEGTGYVGWRAGIQPDGTWVFFVAGD
;
A
#
# COMPACT_ATOMS: atom_id res chain seq x y z
N MET A 1 40.13 21.03 -35.12
CA MET A 1 40.25 19.56 -35.00
C MET A 1 38.84 19.01 -34.86
N LYS A 2 38.24 18.59 -35.98
CA LYS A 2 37.87 17.19 -36.30
C LYS A 2 36.80 16.58 -35.37
N ARG A 3 35.55 16.56 -35.89
CA ARG A 3 34.55 15.45 -35.93
C ARG A 3 34.11 14.87 -34.57
N ALA A 4 32.84 14.61 -34.30
CA ALA A 4 32.00 13.71 -35.09
C ALA A 4 30.50 13.80 -34.74
N LEU A 5 29.70 13.75 -35.80
CA LEU A 5 28.32 13.29 -35.86
C LEU A 5 28.31 11.76 -35.69
N LEU A 6 27.33 11.15 -35.00
CA LEU A 6 26.93 9.76 -35.25
C LEU A 6 25.51 9.46 -34.74
N LEU A 7 24.56 9.67 -35.64
CA LEU A 7 23.29 8.96 -35.76
C LEU A 7 23.50 7.83 -36.77
N ILE A 8 23.55 6.56 -36.36
CA ILE A 8 23.26 5.34 -37.17
C ILE A 8 23.06 4.23 -36.10
N GLY A 9 22.03 3.38 -36.07
CA GLY A 9 21.09 2.93 -37.09
C GLY A 9 20.97 1.41 -36.95
N VAL A 10 19.75 0.91 -36.85
CA VAL A 10 19.38 -0.51 -37.00
C VAL A 10 18.00 -0.45 -37.66
N ALA A 11 17.67 -1.21 -38.68
CA ALA A 11 18.37 -1.96 -39.72
C ALA A 11 17.25 -2.28 -40.72
N LEU A 12 17.57 -2.55 -41.98
CA LEU A 12 17.08 -3.73 -42.70
C LEU A 12 17.38 -3.55 -44.19
N LEU A 13 18.39 -4.31 -44.61
CA LEU A 13 18.48 -4.87 -45.94
C LEU A 13 17.18 -5.63 -46.23
N LEU A 14 16.60 -5.43 -47.41
CA LEU A 14 16.26 -6.53 -48.30
C LEU A 14 16.14 -5.99 -49.74
N ALA A 15 16.62 -6.83 -50.65
CA ALA A 15 16.98 -6.54 -52.03
C ALA A 15 15.80 -6.64 -53.01
N ALA A 16 16.14 -6.33 -54.27
CA ALA A 16 15.45 -6.61 -55.52
C ALA A 16 14.50 -5.50 -56.01
N GLY A 17 14.59 -5.00 -57.25
CA GLY A 17 15.41 -5.50 -58.35
C GLY A 17 15.34 -4.59 -59.57
N GLY A 18 16.01 -5.03 -60.64
CA GLY A 18 15.79 -4.54 -61.98
C GLY A 18 15.19 -5.66 -62.83
N VAL A 19 14.14 -5.35 -63.59
CA VAL A 19 14.15 -5.19 -65.07
C VAL A 19 12.70 -5.19 -65.57
N GLY A 20 12.34 -4.17 -66.35
CA GLY A 20 11.48 -4.33 -67.53
C GLY A 20 10.09 -3.70 -67.49
N GLY A 21 9.83 -2.82 -68.47
CA GLY A 21 8.48 -2.68 -69.06
C GLY A 21 7.81 -1.32 -68.90
N TRP A 22 7.92 -0.48 -69.94
CA TRP A 22 7.03 0.66 -70.22
C TRP A 22 5.59 0.19 -70.51
N PHE A 23 4.57 0.95 -70.07
CA PHE A 23 3.45 1.50 -70.88
C PHE A 23 2.23 1.82 -70.01
N ALA A 24 1.66 3.00 -70.29
CA ALA A 24 0.24 3.36 -70.25
C ALA A 24 -0.53 3.30 -68.91
N ALA A 25 -0.94 4.48 -68.48
CA ALA A 25 -2.11 4.67 -67.63
C ALA A 25 -3.34 3.99 -68.23
N ARG A 26 -4.01 3.14 -67.43
CA ARG A 26 -5.43 2.83 -67.58
C ARG A 26 -6.03 2.42 -66.24
N GLU A 27 -7.06 3.16 -65.88
CA GLU A 27 -8.02 2.96 -64.79
C GLU A 27 -8.77 1.63 -64.93
N ILE A 28 -8.79 0.80 -63.88
CA ILE A 28 -9.89 -0.11 -63.54
C ILE A 28 -9.78 -0.67 -62.11
N GLU A 29 -10.90 -0.54 -61.39
CA GLU A 29 -11.44 -1.33 -60.26
C GLU A 29 -10.61 -2.44 -59.62
N GLY A 30 -10.58 -2.44 -58.27
CA GLY A 30 -10.28 -3.65 -57.49
C GLY A 30 -10.06 -3.37 -56.01
N THR A 31 -11.09 -3.63 -55.20
CA THR A 31 -11.10 -3.80 -53.73
C THR A 31 -9.73 -3.78 -53.03
N GLU A 32 -9.35 -2.65 -52.44
CA GLU A 32 -8.26 -2.60 -51.48
C GLU A 32 -8.82 -2.92 -50.09
N THR A 33 -8.60 -4.17 -49.66
CA THR A 33 -8.68 -4.58 -48.26
C THR A 33 -7.66 -3.77 -47.48
N VAL A 34 -8.11 -2.66 -46.89
CA VAL A 34 -7.33 -1.87 -45.95
C VAL A 34 -7.27 -2.66 -44.64
N THR A 35 -6.15 -3.34 -44.42
CA THR A 35 -5.79 -3.86 -43.09
C THR A 35 -5.45 -2.67 -42.21
N GLU A 36 -6.47 -2.06 -41.59
CA GLU A 36 -6.26 -1.12 -40.50
C GLU A 36 -5.72 -1.90 -39.30
N THR A 37 -4.42 -1.78 -39.04
CA THR A 37 -3.82 -2.18 -37.77
C THR A 37 -4.41 -1.28 -36.69
N THR A 38 -5.56 -1.68 -36.13
CA THR A 38 -6.14 -1.05 -34.94
C THR A 38 -5.23 -1.40 -33.77
N THR A 39 -4.40 -0.44 -33.35
CA THR A 39 -3.76 -0.47 -32.05
C THR A 39 -4.86 -0.35 -30.99
N VAL A 40 -5.37 -1.50 -30.53
CA VAL A 40 -6.21 -1.56 -29.34
C VAL A 40 -5.27 -1.40 -28.13
N SER A 41 -5.15 -0.17 -27.64
CA SER A 41 -4.66 0.06 -26.29
C SER A 41 -5.67 -0.56 -25.32
N VAL A 42 -5.43 -1.79 -24.89
CA VAL A 42 -6.13 -2.36 -23.74
C VAL A 42 -5.56 -1.64 -22.51
N THR A 43 -6.16 -0.51 -22.17
CA THR A 43 -6.05 0.03 -20.82
C THR A 43 -6.87 -0.89 -19.94
N THR A 44 -6.21 -1.87 -19.31
CA THR A 44 -6.77 -2.51 -18.13
C THR A 44 -6.87 -1.43 -17.06
N THR A 45 -8.03 -0.79 -16.99
CA THR A 45 -8.43 -0.02 -15.83
C THR A 45 -8.63 -1.03 -14.72
N GLU A 46 -7.55 -1.34 -14.01
CA GLU A 46 -7.62 -1.85 -12.65
C GLU A 46 -8.41 -0.79 -11.88
N GLU A 47 -9.66 -1.10 -11.52
CA GLU A 47 -10.47 -0.25 -10.67
C GLU A 47 -9.66 -0.03 -9.39
N ALA A 48 -9.02 1.14 -9.29
CA ALA A 48 -8.41 1.57 -8.04
C ALA A 48 -9.50 1.45 -6.98
N ARG A 49 -9.33 0.49 -6.05
CA ARG A 49 -10.26 0.32 -4.94
C ARG A 49 -10.41 1.69 -4.28
N ALA A 50 -11.65 2.02 -3.89
CA ALA A 50 -12.02 3.34 -3.38
C ALA A 50 -11.20 3.80 -2.15
N SER A 51 -10.40 2.91 -1.54
CA SER A 51 -9.52 3.20 -0.41
C SER A 51 -8.20 3.87 -0.78
N GLY A 52 -7.74 3.81 -2.04
CA GLY A 52 -6.43 4.36 -2.44
C GLY A 52 -5.22 3.56 -1.94
N LEU A 53 -5.45 2.37 -1.37
CA LEU A 53 -4.41 1.43 -0.93
C LEU A 53 -4.01 0.47 -2.07
N PRO A 54 -2.73 0.06 -2.15
CA PRO A 54 -2.34 -1.08 -2.96
C PRO A 54 -3.10 -2.35 -2.54
N ASP A 55 -3.37 -3.23 -3.50
CA ASP A 55 -4.19 -4.42 -3.24
C ASP A 55 -3.64 -5.30 -2.12
N ALA A 56 -2.32 -5.51 -2.07
CA ALA A 56 -1.68 -6.28 -1.01
C ALA A 56 -1.88 -5.66 0.39
N VAL A 57 -1.92 -4.32 0.48
CA VAL A 57 -2.14 -3.61 1.74
C VAL A 57 -3.60 -3.73 2.18
N GLU A 58 -4.55 -3.60 1.25
CA GLU A 58 -5.98 -3.76 1.56
C GLU A 58 -6.30 -5.21 1.98
N GLU A 59 -5.69 -6.20 1.33
CA GLU A 59 -5.83 -7.62 1.68
C GLU A 59 -5.28 -7.88 3.08
N ALA A 60 -4.07 -7.40 3.38
CA ALA A 60 -3.47 -7.52 4.71
C ALA A 60 -4.32 -6.83 5.78
N ARG A 61 -4.76 -5.59 5.53
CA ARG A 61 -5.64 -4.83 6.43
C ARG A 61 -6.95 -5.58 6.69
N THR A 62 -7.57 -6.11 5.65
CA THR A 62 -8.84 -6.86 5.76
C THR A 62 -8.66 -8.14 6.57
N ALA A 63 -7.58 -8.89 6.34
CA ALA A 63 -7.27 -10.11 7.09
C ALA A 63 -7.00 -9.81 8.57
N LEU A 64 -6.20 -8.78 8.87
CA LEU A 64 -5.91 -8.33 10.23
C LEU A 64 -7.19 -7.87 10.95
N LEU A 65 -8.00 -7.06 10.28
CA LEU A 65 -9.26 -6.57 10.83
C LEU A 65 -10.21 -7.72 11.15
N ALA A 66 -10.36 -8.69 10.25
CA ALA A 66 -11.22 -9.85 10.48
C ALA A 66 -10.74 -10.71 11.67
N ALA A 67 -9.43 -10.96 11.79
CA ALA A 67 -8.87 -11.70 12.92
C ALA A 67 -9.06 -10.94 14.25
N ALA A 68 -8.85 -9.63 14.23
CA ALA A 68 -9.01 -8.76 15.39
C ALA A 68 -10.47 -8.68 15.86
N GLU A 69 -11.43 -8.49 14.95
CA GLU A 69 -12.87 -8.48 15.26
C GLU A 69 -13.38 -9.83 15.76
N ALA A 70 -12.77 -10.93 15.32
CA ALA A 70 -13.10 -12.27 15.79
C ALA A 70 -12.49 -12.58 17.17
N GLY A 71 -11.55 -11.75 17.67
CA GLY A 71 -10.77 -12.06 18.87
C GLY A 71 -9.86 -13.29 18.70
N ASP A 72 -9.44 -13.59 17.46
CA ASP A 72 -8.77 -14.85 17.13
C ASP A 72 -7.26 -14.65 16.90
N TYR A 73 -6.49 -14.88 17.96
CA TYR A 73 -5.02 -14.86 17.89
C TYR A 73 -4.44 -15.95 16.97
N GLU A 74 -5.13 -17.08 16.76
CA GLU A 74 -4.64 -18.13 15.85
C GLU A 74 -4.82 -17.71 14.39
N ALA A 75 -5.89 -17.00 14.07
CA ALA A 75 -6.06 -16.37 12.75
C ALA A 75 -5.05 -15.24 12.50
N LEU A 76 -4.62 -14.55 13.57
CA LEU A 76 -3.63 -13.47 13.49
C LEU A 76 -2.20 -14.00 13.35
N ARG A 77 -1.87 -15.14 13.97
CA ARG A 77 -0.55 -15.77 13.98
C ARG A 77 0.14 -15.86 12.61
N PRO A 78 -0.49 -16.36 11.53
CA PRO A 78 0.16 -16.44 10.22
C PRO A 78 0.42 -15.08 9.54
N LEU A 79 -0.21 -13.99 10.02
CA LEU A 79 -0.03 -12.64 9.49
C LEU A 79 1.17 -11.92 10.10
N ILE A 80 1.71 -12.45 11.21
CA ILE A 80 2.88 -11.92 11.90
C ILE A 80 4.15 -12.45 11.22
N PRO A 81 5.03 -11.59 10.68
CA PRO A 81 6.32 -12.02 10.16
C PRO A 81 7.17 -12.72 11.23
N GLU A 82 7.87 -13.79 10.84
CA GLU A 82 8.77 -14.53 11.74
C GLU A 82 9.94 -13.68 12.26
N THR A 83 10.32 -12.65 11.50
CA THR A 83 11.47 -11.78 11.79
C THR A 83 11.13 -10.33 11.50
N GLY A 84 11.66 -9.42 12.33
CA GLY A 84 11.55 -7.97 12.09
C GLY A 84 10.19 -7.37 12.46
N PHE A 85 9.32 -8.11 13.14
CA PHE A 85 8.04 -7.59 13.62
C PHE A 85 8.19 -6.90 14.99
N GLU A 86 7.73 -5.65 15.08
CA GLU A 86 7.77 -4.87 16.32
C GLU A 86 6.39 -4.88 17.01
N TYR A 87 6.35 -5.25 18.29
CA TYR A 87 5.09 -5.36 19.06
C TYR A 87 5.16 -4.69 20.43
N THR A 88 6.32 -4.12 20.77
CA THR A 88 6.57 -3.36 21.99
C THR A 88 7.75 -2.41 21.75
N PHE A 89 7.78 -1.27 22.45
CA PHE A 89 8.96 -0.38 22.50
C PHE A 89 10.09 -0.96 23.36
N GLY A 90 9.78 -1.95 24.21
CA GLY A 90 10.74 -2.63 25.06
C GLY A 90 11.52 -3.75 24.38
N SER A 91 12.23 -4.53 25.20
CA SER A 91 12.85 -5.76 24.73
C SER A 91 11.79 -6.79 24.33
N PRO A 92 12.03 -7.60 23.28
CA PRO A 92 11.15 -8.71 22.94
C PRO A 92 10.90 -9.61 24.16
N VAL A 93 9.62 -9.90 24.39
CA VAL A 93 9.16 -10.81 25.43
C VAL A 93 9.23 -12.25 24.90
N GLY A 94 9.58 -13.20 25.78
CA GLY A 94 9.56 -14.61 25.44
C GLY A 94 8.15 -15.06 25.04
N GLY A 95 8.04 -15.81 23.93
CA GLY A 95 6.75 -16.23 23.38
C GLY A 95 6.21 -15.35 22.25
N GLY A 96 6.85 -14.20 21.97
CA GLY A 96 6.54 -13.36 20.82
C GLY A 96 5.31 -12.45 21.02
N PRO A 97 4.79 -11.85 19.93
CA PRO A 97 3.77 -10.81 19.99
C PRO A 97 2.46 -11.27 20.65
N ILE A 98 1.96 -12.46 20.26
CA ILE A 98 0.72 -13.01 20.80
C ILE A 98 0.82 -13.23 22.31
N ALA A 99 1.93 -13.79 22.79
CA ALA A 99 2.13 -14.00 24.22
C ALA A 99 2.18 -12.67 24.99
N TYR A 100 2.78 -11.64 24.39
CA TYR A 100 2.78 -10.29 24.97
C TYR A 100 1.38 -9.69 25.06
N TRP A 101 0.61 -9.72 23.97
CA TRP A 101 -0.75 -9.16 23.95
C TRP A 101 -1.69 -9.90 24.91
N GLN A 102 -1.62 -11.23 24.97
CA GLN A 102 -2.37 -12.03 25.93
C GLN A 102 -1.97 -11.74 27.38
N GLU A 103 -0.70 -11.43 27.63
CA GLU A 103 -0.25 -11.03 28.97
C GLU A 103 -0.75 -9.64 29.34
N LEU A 104 -0.82 -8.69 28.40
CA LEU A 104 -1.46 -7.39 28.62
C LEU A 104 -2.92 -7.59 29.02
N GLU A 105 -3.71 -8.34 28.24
CA GLU A 105 -5.12 -8.65 28.55
C GLU A 105 -5.31 -9.28 29.94
N ARG A 106 -4.31 -10.02 30.44
CA ARG A 106 -4.35 -10.69 31.74
C ARG A 106 -3.92 -9.79 32.90
N THR A 107 -3.09 -8.79 32.65
CA THR A 107 -2.41 -8.00 33.69
C THR A 107 -2.84 -6.55 33.75
N THR A 108 -3.46 -6.03 32.69
CA THR A 108 -3.97 -4.67 32.57
C THR A 108 -5.41 -4.70 32.08
N ASP A 109 -6.03 -3.53 31.94
CA ASP A 109 -7.33 -3.36 31.31
C ASP A 109 -7.20 -3.11 29.78
N GLU A 110 -6.05 -3.45 29.18
CA GLU A 110 -5.83 -3.28 27.75
C GLU A 110 -6.41 -4.45 26.95
N GLU A 111 -7.01 -4.13 25.80
CA GLU A 111 -7.61 -5.10 24.88
C GLU A 111 -6.95 -4.94 23.50
N PRO A 112 -5.76 -5.54 23.25
CA PRO A 112 -4.97 -5.30 22.05
C PRO A 112 -5.69 -5.66 20.74
N LEU A 113 -6.51 -6.72 20.71
CA LEU A 113 -7.28 -7.06 19.51
C LEU A 113 -8.41 -6.07 19.23
N GLU A 114 -9.08 -5.57 20.27
CA GLU A 114 -10.09 -4.51 20.10
C GLU A 114 -9.42 -3.22 19.60
N ALA A 115 -8.29 -2.85 20.20
CA ALA A 115 -7.50 -1.71 19.75
C ALA A 115 -7.04 -1.86 18.29
N LEU A 116 -6.55 -3.04 17.89
CA LEU A 116 -6.15 -3.34 16.51
C LEU A 116 -7.33 -3.16 15.55
N ALA A 117 -8.49 -3.74 15.87
CA ALA A 117 -9.70 -3.58 15.05
C ALA A 117 -10.13 -2.11 14.95
N GLN A 118 -10.06 -1.39 16.06
CA GLN A 118 -10.46 0.02 16.13
C GLN A 118 -9.56 0.92 15.27
N VAL A 119 -8.24 0.76 15.36
CA VAL A 119 -7.31 1.58 14.57
C VAL A 119 -7.37 1.26 13.08
N LEU A 120 -7.53 -0.02 12.71
CA LEU A 120 -7.62 -0.44 11.31
C LEU A 120 -8.90 0.07 10.61
N LYS A 121 -9.95 0.39 11.36
CA LYS A 121 -11.18 1.03 10.83
C LYS A 121 -11.01 2.51 10.52
N MET A 122 -9.98 3.15 11.05
CA MET A 122 -9.73 4.58 10.86
C MET A 122 -9.00 4.84 9.52
N PRO A 123 -9.00 6.09 9.04
CA PRO A 123 -8.15 6.48 7.91
C PRO A 123 -6.67 6.22 8.21
N TYR A 124 -5.89 6.00 7.16
CA TYR A 124 -4.45 5.76 7.23
C TYR A 124 -3.66 6.99 6.78
N THR A 125 -2.35 6.98 7.06
CA THR A 125 -1.37 7.87 6.42
C THR A 125 -0.23 7.06 5.79
N LEU A 126 0.40 7.61 4.75
CA LEU A 126 1.59 7.02 4.12
C LEU A 126 2.82 7.82 4.53
N SER A 127 3.72 7.21 5.30
CA SER A 127 4.95 7.85 5.76
C SER A 127 6.15 6.94 5.51
N ARG A 128 7.25 7.49 4.97
CA ARG A 128 8.51 6.74 4.74
C ARG A 128 8.34 5.39 4.01
N GLY A 129 7.31 5.26 3.17
CA GLY A 129 7.02 4.03 2.41
C GLY A 129 6.20 2.97 3.15
N THR A 130 5.66 3.26 4.35
CA THR A 130 4.80 2.37 5.12
C THR A 130 3.43 3.03 5.33
N TYR A 131 2.36 2.23 5.28
CA TYR A 131 0.99 2.66 5.57
C TYR A 131 0.71 2.50 7.06
N PHE A 132 0.28 3.57 7.72
CA PHE A 132 0.09 3.65 9.17
C PHE A 132 -1.38 3.83 9.52
N TRP A 133 -1.83 3.08 10.53
CA TRP A 133 -3.12 3.25 11.18
C TRP A 133 -2.95 3.60 12.66
N PRO A 134 -3.71 4.57 13.21
CA PRO A 134 -4.52 5.53 12.46
C PRO A 134 -3.64 6.59 11.75
N PHE A 135 -4.26 7.42 10.92
CA PHE A 135 -3.60 8.59 10.29
C PHE A 135 -2.88 9.48 11.31
N ALA A 136 -3.35 9.52 12.56
CA ALA A 136 -2.75 10.30 13.64
C ALA A 136 -1.27 9.99 13.93
N TYR A 137 -0.73 8.88 13.42
CA TYR A 137 0.70 8.57 13.51
C TYR A 137 1.63 9.71 13.09
N ASP A 138 1.25 10.51 12.09
CA ASP A 138 2.08 11.62 11.59
C ASP A 138 1.73 12.99 12.20
N VAL A 139 0.80 13.02 13.17
CA VAL A 139 0.34 14.25 13.82
C VAL A 139 1.18 14.53 15.06
N ALA A 140 1.78 15.72 15.11
CA ALA A 140 2.70 16.10 16.17
C ALA A 140 2.00 16.56 17.46
N ALA A 141 0.83 17.20 17.36
CA ALA A 141 0.10 17.70 18.52
C ALA A 141 -1.42 17.73 18.31
N ILE A 142 -2.19 17.77 19.40
CA ILE A 142 -3.67 17.80 19.36
C ILE A 142 -4.17 19.06 18.64
N GLU A 143 -3.41 20.15 18.70
CA GLU A 143 -3.71 21.44 18.07
C GLU A 143 -3.70 21.35 16.54
N ASP A 144 -2.93 20.43 15.97
CA ASP A 144 -2.80 20.24 14.53
C ASP A 144 -4.01 19.50 13.94
N LEU A 145 -4.83 18.86 14.77
CA LEU A 145 -6.04 18.17 14.34
C LEU A 145 -7.14 19.17 13.97
N THR A 146 -7.84 18.92 12.87
CA THR A 146 -9.12 19.55 12.54
C THR A 146 -10.24 19.04 13.47
N ALA A 147 -11.39 19.71 13.48
CA ALA A 147 -12.55 19.24 14.25
C ALA A 147 -13.00 17.83 13.81
N HIS A 148 -13.00 17.56 12.51
CA HIS A 148 -13.40 16.27 11.95
C HIS A 148 -12.41 15.15 12.32
N GLU A 149 -11.11 15.43 12.30
CA GLU A 149 -10.08 14.47 12.71
C GLU A 149 -10.19 14.11 14.20
N ARG A 150 -10.53 15.08 15.05
CA ARG A 150 -10.84 14.79 16.46
C ARG A 150 -12.05 13.88 16.63
N GLU A 151 -13.09 14.04 15.81
CA GLU A 151 -14.26 13.15 15.81
C GLU A 151 -13.89 11.73 15.37
N LEU A 152 -13.03 11.59 14.36
CA LEU A 152 -12.55 10.28 13.88
C LEU A 152 -11.74 9.54 14.94
N LEU A 153 -10.97 10.26 15.76
CA LEU A 153 -10.14 9.69 16.83
C LEU A 153 -10.89 9.51 18.15
N ALA A 154 -12.08 10.10 18.32
CA ALA A 154 -12.87 10.00 19.55
C ALA A 154 -13.11 8.58 20.07
N PRO A 155 -13.26 7.53 19.22
CA PRO A 155 -13.36 6.15 19.71
C PRO A 155 -12.13 5.66 20.48
N LEU A 156 -10.94 6.21 20.21
CA LEU A 156 -9.68 5.83 20.89
C LEU A 156 -9.60 6.33 22.35
N GLY A 157 -10.61 7.09 22.80
CA GLY A 157 -10.61 7.73 24.11
C GLY A 157 -10.22 9.22 24.07
N PRO A 158 -9.96 9.83 25.23
CA PRO A 158 -9.57 11.23 25.32
C PRO A 158 -8.25 11.49 24.57
N LEU A 159 -8.18 12.58 23.80
CA LEU A 159 -6.98 12.87 22.99
C LEU A 159 -5.74 13.10 23.84
N ASP A 160 -5.91 13.64 25.06
CA ASP A 160 -4.83 13.84 26.02
C ASP A 160 -4.22 12.54 26.57
N THR A 161 -4.89 11.39 26.40
CA THR A 161 -4.32 10.08 26.79
C THR A 161 -3.54 9.43 25.65
N VAL A 162 -3.82 9.79 24.40
CA VAL A 162 -3.18 9.19 23.21
C VAL A 162 -2.22 10.15 22.49
N PHE A 163 -2.15 11.41 22.91
CA PHE A 163 -1.14 12.38 22.49
C PHE A 163 -0.31 12.83 23.69
N VAL A 164 1.01 12.79 23.54
CA VAL A 164 1.97 13.27 24.55
C VAL A 164 2.69 14.49 24.01
N GLU A 165 2.74 15.55 24.80
CA GLU A 165 3.42 16.80 24.44
C GLU A 165 4.90 16.54 24.12
N GLY A 166 5.33 16.95 22.93
CA GLY A 166 6.72 16.76 22.45
C GLY A 166 7.00 15.40 21.80
N THR A 167 6.08 14.43 21.90
CA THR A 167 6.20 13.10 21.28
C THR A 167 5.19 12.92 20.14
N GLY A 168 3.97 13.44 20.28
CA GLY A 168 2.87 13.23 19.34
C GLY A 168 1.99 12.04 19.71
N TYR A 169 1.45 11.35 18.72
CA TYR A 169 0.55 10.21 18.92
C TYR A 169 1.28 8.99 19.49
N VAL A 170 0.88 8.55 20.68
CA VAL A 170 1.43 7.38 21.39
C VAL A 170 0.42 6.25 21.55
N GLY A 171 -0.81 6.41 21.04
CA GLY A 171 -1.81 5.35 21.07
C GLY A 171 -1.40 4.11 20.26
N TRP A 172 -2.26 3.09 20.32
CA TRP A 172 -2.11 1.88 19.52
C TRP A 172 -1.99 2.23 18.02
N ARG A 173 -1.03 1.63 17.35
CA ARG A 173 -0.75 1.89 15.95
C ARG A 173 -0.22 0.66 15.24
N ALA A 174 -0.62 0.49 13.99
CA ALA A 174 -0.18 -0.59 13.12
C ALA A 174 0.46 -0.05 11.84
N GLY A 175 1.43 -0.79 11.31
CA GLY A 175 2.10 -0.45 10.06
C GLY A 175 2.11 -1.61 9.07
N ILE A 176 1.76 -1.33 7.81
CA ILE A 176 1.77 -2.31 6.73
C ILE A 176 2.62 -1.77 5.57
N GLN A 177 3.56 -2.58 5.08
CA GLN A 177 4.38 -2.24 3.91
C GLN A 177 3.60 -2.38 2.60
N PRO A 178 4.05 -1.78 1.49
CA PRO A 178 3.33 -1.79 0.21
C PRO A 178 3.10 -3.18 -0.37
N ASP A 179 3.87 -4.18 0.06
CA ASP A 179 3.73 -5.59 -0.34
C ASP A 179 2.76 -6.38 0.55
N GLY A 180 2.09 -5.72 1.51
CA GLY A 180 1.15 -6.33 2.46
C GLY A 180 1.80 -6.86 3.74
N THR A 181 3.12 -6.74 3.92
CA THR A 181 3.79 -7.19 5.15
C THR A 181 3.38 -6.32 6.34
N TRP A 182 2.78 -6.94 7.36
CA TRP A 182 2.49 -6.27 8.65
C TRP A 182 3.79 -6.16 9.45
N VAL A 183 4.27 -4.94 9.69
CA VAL A 183 5.61 -4.71 10.24
C VAL A 183 5.63 -4.38 11.73
N PHE A 184 4.56 -3.79 12.25
CA PHE A 184 4.45 -3.55 13.69
C PHE A 184 3.01 -3.37 14.16
N PHE A 185 2.80 -3.62 15.45
CA PHE A 185 1.63 -3.17 16.20
C PHE A 185 1.98 -2.88 17.66
N VAL A 186 2.00 -1.61 18.02
CA VAL A 186 2.58 -1.11 19.28
C VAL A 186 1.71 0.00 19.88
N ALA A 187 1.84 0.21 21.19
CA ALA A 187 1.36 1.39 21.91
C ALA A 187 2.45 1.93 22.84
N GLY A 188 2.37 3.21 23.16
CA GLY A 188 3.36 3.95 23.93
C GLY A 188 4.41 4.66 23.06
N ASP A 189 5.46 5.13 23.73
CA ASP A 189 6.68 5.76 23.19
C ASP A 189 7.91 5.06 23.80
#